data_AF-A0A9P5NKR4-F1
#
_entry.id   AF-A0A9P5NKR4-F1
#
_cell.length_a   1.000
_cell.length_b   1.000
_cell.length_c   1.000
_cell.angle_alpha   90.00
_cell.angle_beta   90.00
_cell.angle_gamma   90.00
#
_symmetry.space_group_name_H-M   'P 1'
#
loop_
_entity.id
_entity.type
_entity.pdbx_description
1 polymer ?
#
loop_
_entity_poly.entity_id
_entity_poly.type
_entity_poly.pdbx_seq_one_letter_code
_entity_poly.pdbx_strand_id
1 'polypeptide(L)'
;MSEVTQPHPYLSPPKRKRQSGLTGVELAIALEALKNLAAKARFELNTKAEGDRSTVLSHIEKLTALLQARADGPQIYSFSGMTGDLLDDLQVRFSGILKLKDDAASTAALSDTLGNDQLWSATTLLTHLRFLENLVPRCNESATRLWINAFFYRVSTMIPNHLKMALSVEQVVPAVTVSDNSPHTVSGFIDFTAAVMDPAKLTIFLERPVLRPDDTMLFVSEAKDVTKDLQKHVPQAVSEMLACARRAKKKIVRGVVTDGREWIYLILTLRDGDGTATYVRSDKINIGGGGGFTADHPSQAGVSLISAILAHWILHSHQPLDETTDFFKS
;
A
#
# COMPACT_ATOMS: atom_id res chain seq x y z
N MET A 1 -57.28 21.09 -5.46
CA MET A 1 -56.17 20.15 -5.67
C MET A 1 -55.37 20.68 -6.85
N SER A 2 -54.20 21.27 -6.57
CA SER A 2 -53.28 21.79 -7.58
C SER A 2 -51.92 21.18 -7.28
N GLU A 3 -51.47 20.27 -8.14
CA GLU A 3 -50.14 19.67 -8.09
C GLU A 3 -49.09 20.71 -8.48
N VAL A 4 -48.15 20.95 -7.57
CA VAL A 4 -46.96 21.76 -7.80
C VAL A 4 -45.85 20.81 -8.26
N THR A 5 -45.54 20.83 -9.55
CA THR A 5 -44.46 20.07 -10.16
C THR A 5 -43.11 20.73 -9.81
N GLN A 6 -42.26 20.04 -9.03
CA GLN A 6 -40.91 20.51 -8.76
C GLN A 6 -39.97 20.28 -9.97
N PRO A 7 -39.05 21.21 -10.26
CA PRO A 7 -38.12 21.07 -11.37
C PRO A 7 -36.99 20.08 -11.05
N HIS A 8 -36.70 19.21 -12.03
CA HIS A 8 -35.58 18.26 -12.00
C HIS A 8 -34.21 18.94 -11.86
N PRO A 9 -33.26 18.35 -11.11
CA PRO A 9 -31.92 18.88 -10.97
C PRO A 9 -31.12 18.71 -12.25
N TYR A 10 -30.47 19.79 -12.68
CA TYR A 10 -29.54 19.87 -13.80
C TYR A 10 -28.46 18.78 -13.73
N LEU A 11 -28.45 17.89 -14.72
CA LEU A 11 -27.33 16.98 -14.99
C LEU A 11 -26.06 17.79 -15.23
N SER A 12 -25.07 17.60 -14.37
CA SER A 12 -23.73 18.18 -14.56
C SER A 12 -23.10 17.59 -15.83
N PRO A 13 -22.40 18.39 -16.65
CA PRO A 13 -21.75 17.87 -17.85
C PRO A 13 -20.71 16.80 -17.49
N PRO A 14 -20.53 15.77 -18.32
CA PRO A 14 -19.61 14.68 -18.05
C PRO A 14 -18.19 15.22 -17.89
N LYS A 15 -17.61 15.01 -16.70
CA LYS A 15 -16.21 15.35 -16.41
C LYS A 15 -15.32 14.63 -17.43
N ARG A 16 -14.64 15.40 -18.29
CA ARG A 16 -13.62 14.86 -19.20
C ARG A 16 -12.62 14.03 -18.38
N LYS A 17 -12.50 12.74 -18.70
CA LYS A 17 -11.47 11.86 -18.12
C LYS A 17 -10.11 12.50 -18.40
N ARG A 18 -9.38 12.87 -17.34
CA ARG A 18 -7.98 13.30 -17.46
C ARG A 18 -7.21 12.11 -18.04
N GLN A 19 -6.60 12.28 -19.21
CA GLN A 19 -5.67 11.30 -19.75
C GLN A 19 -4.55 11.09 -18.71
N SER A 20 -4.33 9.84 -18.32
CA SER A 20 -3.22 9.45 -17.45
C SER A 20 -1.91 9.93 -18.09
N GLY A 21 -1.18 10.80 -17.39
CA GLY A 21 0.12 11.25 -17.85
C GLY A 21 1.16 10.12 -17.76
N LEU A 22 2.22 10.23 -18.56
CA LEU A 22 3.39 9.35 -18.49
C LEU A 22 3.93 9.30 -17.05
N THR A 23 4.19 8.10 -16.54
CA THR A 23 4.95 7.87 -15.30
C THR A 23 6.38 8.36 -15.45
N GLY A 24 7.12 8.55 -14.34
CA GLY A 24 8.52 8.98 -14.40
C GLY A 24 9.41 8.04 -15.24
N VAL A 25 9.18 6.73 -15.15
CA VAL A 25 9.90 5.71 -15.94
C VAL A 25 9.55 5.81 -17.42
N GLU A 26 8.26 5.90 -17.77
CA GLU A 26 7.84 6.07 -19.17
C GLU A 26 8.33 7.39 -19.76
N LEU A 27 8.38 8.45 -18.94
CA LEU A 27 8.93 9.75 -19.32
C LEU A 27 10.42 9.66 -19.63
N ALA A 28 11.20 8.97 -18.78
CA ALA A 28 12.63 8.76 -19.01
C ALA A 28 12.90 7.94 -20.28
N ILE A 29 12.13 6.87 -20.51
CA ILE A 29 12.22 6.05 -21.73
C ILE A 29 11.88 6.89 -22.97
N ALA A 30 10.78 7.66 -22.92
CA ALA A 30 10.36 8.51 -24.02
C ALA A 30 11.39 9.62 -24.33
N LEU A 31 11.97 10.22 -23.29
CA LEU A 31 13.02 11.22 -23.41
C LEU A 31 14.27 10.64 -24.09
N GLU A 32 14.72 9.47 -23.66
CA GLU A 32 15.88 8.80 -24.25
C GLU A 32 15.62 8.41 -25.72
N ALA A 33 14.43 7.90 -26.03
CA ALA A 33 14.02 7.61 -27.41
C ALA A 33 14.04 8.88 -28.29
N LEU A 34 13.55 10.03 -27.77
CA LEU A 34 13.58 11.30 -28.50
C LEU A 34 15.01 11.83 -28.68
N LYS A 35 15.88 11.71 -27.67
CA LYS A 35 17.30 12.11 -27.77
C LYS A 35 18.02 11.32 -28.87
N ASN A 36 17.80 10.01 -28.91
CA ASN A 36 18.35 9.13 -29.95
C ASN A 36 17.78 9.46 -31.34
N LEU A 37 16.48 9.74 -31.43
CA LEU A 37 15.84 10.15 -32.68
C LEU A 37 16.39 11.49 -33.19
N ALA A 38 16.59 12.48 -32.30
CA ALA A 38 17.21 13.76 -32.64
C ALA A 38 18.64 13.58 -33.15
N ALA A 39 19.44 12.73 -32.49
CA ALA A 39 20.81 12.43 -32.92
C ALA A 39 20.84 11.82 -34.33
N LYS A 40 19.95 10.87 -34.62
CA LYS A 40 19.82 10.25 -35.94
C LYS A 40 19.37 11.26 -37.01
N ALA A 41 18.38 12.10 -36.70
CA ALA A 41 17.89 13.13 -37.62
C ALA A 41 18.98 14.15 -37.97
N ARG A 42 19.82 14.57 -37.00
CA ARG A 42 20.97 15.45 -37.25
C ARG A 42 21.99 14.81 -38.19
N PHE A 43 22.32 13.54 -37.97
CA PHE A 43 23.24 12.80 -38.84
C PHE A 43 22.72 12.72 -40.29
N GLU A 44 21.42 12.46 -40.47
CA GLU A 44 20.80 12.39 -41.79
C GLU A 44 20.68 13.75 -42.50
N LEU A 45 20.48 14.85 -41.77
CA LEU A 45 20.49 16.21 -42.31
C LEU A 45 21.88 16.59 -42.84
N ASN A 46 22.94 16.18 -42.15
CA ASN A 46 24.32 16.44 -42.59
C ASN A 46 24.72 15.67 -43.87
N THR A 47 23.94 14.69 -44.31
CA THR A 47 24.28 13.80 -45.44
C THR A 47 23.38 13.99 -46.67
N LYS A 48 22.28 14.76 -46.61
CA LYS A 48 21.34 14.95 -47.73
C LYS A 48 20.82 16.39 -47.83
N ALA A 49 20.73 16.91 -49.07
CA ALA A 49 20.29 18.27 -49.37
C ALA A 49 18.86 18.59 -48.88
N GLU A 50 18.71 19.82 -48.40
CA GLU A 50 17.65 20.33 -47.53
C GLU A 50 16.30 20.55 -48.22
N GLY A 51 15.23 20.46 -47.42
CA GLY A 51 13.92 20.97 -47.84
C GLY A 51 12.82 20.78 -46.79
N ASP A 52 12.76 19.63 -46.11
CA ASP A 52 11.63 19.31 -45.22
C ASP A 52 12.04 18.62 -43.89
N ARG A 53 13.34 18.34 -43.71
CA ARG A 53 13.84 17.61 -42.52
C ARG A 53 14.18 18.52 -41.33
N SER A 54 14.42 19.81 -41.59
CA SER A 54 14.75 20.80 -40.56
C SER A 54 13.58 21.07 -39.60
N THR A 55 12.36 21.13 -40.13
CA THR A 55 11.12 21.25 -39.37
C THR A 55 10.84 20.05 -38.49
N VAL A 56 11.16 18.82 -38.94
CA VAL A 56 10.99 17.61 -38.12
C VAL A 56 11.96 17.60 -36.94
N LEU A 57 13.23 17.95 -37.17
CA LEU A 57 14.23 18.02 -36.10
C LEU A 57 13.84 19.05 -35.02
N SER A 58 13.38 20.25 -35.42
CA SER A 58 12.99 21.28 -34.46
C SER A 58 11.79 20.85 -33.60
N HIS A 59 10.83 20.11 -34.18
CA HIS A 59 9.72 19.52 -33.41
C HIS A 59 10.21 18.46 -32.41
N ILE A 60 11.15 17.59 -32.80
CA ILE A 60 11.73 16.59 -31.90
C ILE A 60 12.48 17.28 -30.76
N GLU A 61 13.29 18.31 -31.04
CA GLU A 61 14.02 19.06 -30.04
C GLU A 61 13.08 19.80 -29.08
N LYS A 62 12.00 20.40 -29.60
CA LYS A 62 10.98 21.05 -28.77
C LYS A 62 10.25 20.04 -27.87
N LEU A 63 9.88 18.87 -28.39
CA LEU A 63 9.30 17.78 -27.59
C LEU A 63 10.28 17.27 -26.54
N THR A 64 11.55 17.12 -26.90
CA THR A 64 12.63 16.71 -25.98
C THR A 64 12.77 17.74 -24.85
N ALA A 65 12.80 19.03 -25.17
CA ALA A 65 12.87 20.10 -24.18
C ALA A 65 11.65 20.12 -23.26
N LEU A 66 10.44 19.87 -23.78
CA LEU A 66 9.22 19.76 -22.98
C LEU A 66 9.26 18.55 -22.04
N LEU A 67 9.69 17.38 -22.54
CA LEU A 67 9.83 16.18 -21.70
C LEU A 67 10.96 16.33 -20.68
N GLN A 68 12.07 16.99 -21.04
CA GLN A 68 13.19 17.27 -20.15
C GLN A 68 12.77 18.24 -19.05
N ALA A 69 12.12 19.36 -19.38
CA ALA A 69 11.58 20.29 -18.40
C ALA A 69 10.57 19.63 -17.46
N ARG A 70 9.80 18.65 -17.97
CA ARG A 70 8.90 17.83 -17.16
C ARG A 70 9.66 16.82 -16.29
N ALA A 71 10.76 16.23 -16.77
CA ALA A 71 11.60 15.29 -16.03
C ALA A 71 12.41 15.99 -14.92
N ASP A 72 12.86 17.22 -15.18
CA ASP A 72 13.58 18.06 -14.22
C ASP A 72 12.63 18.74 -13.22
N GLY A 73 11.33 18.76 -13.54
CA GLY A 73 10.28 19.33 -12.70
C GLY A 73 9.84 18.43 -11.53
N PRO A 74 8.87 18.91 -10.72
CA PRO A 74 8.24 18.12 -9.67
C PRO A 74 7.70 16.79 -10.19
N GLN A 75 8.37 15.69 -9.85
CA GLN A 75 7.87 14.35 -10.18
C GLN A 75 6.71 13.94 -9.28
N ILE A 76 5.72 13.30 -9.89
CA ILE A 76 4.67 12.57 -9.18
C ILE A 76 4.99 11.08 -9.34
N TYR A 77 5.40 10.45 -8.26
CA TYR A 77 5.65 9.01 -8.25
C TYR A 77 4.33 8.27 -8.04
N SER A 78 4.08 7.28 -8.90
CA SER A 78 3.03 6.28 -8.70
C SER A 78 3.58 5.14 -7.83
N PHE A 79 2.80 4.67 -6.87
CA PHE A 79 3.17 3.55 -6.01
C PHE A 79 3.61 2.30 -6.80
N SER A 80 2.91 1.99 -7.90
CA SER A 80 3.12 0.78 -8.71
C SER A 80 4.52 0.67 -9.36
N GLY A 81 5.27 1.77 -9.42
CA GLY A 81 6.62 1.82 -10.00
C GLY A 81 7.74 1.92 -8.97
N MET A 82 7.44 1.80 -7.67
CA MET A 82 8.41 2.08 -6.62
C MET A 82 9.48 0.97 -6.51
N THR A 83 10.75 1.37 -6.46
CA THR A 83 11.93 0.50 -6.34
C THR A 83 12.75 0.86 -5.11
N GLY A 84 13.77 0.06 -4.79
CA GLY A 84 14.73 0.38 -3.72
C GLY A 84 15.45 1.71 -3.97
N ASP A 85 15.93 1.92 -5.20
CA ASP A 85 16.59 3.17 -5.60
C ASP A 85 15.69 4.39 -5.42
N LEU A 86 14.40 4.25 -5.74
CA LEU A 86 13.44 5.33 -5.50
C LEU A 86 13.26 5.60 -4.00
N LEU A 87 13.23 4.59 -3.13
CA LEU A 87 13.21 4.83 -1.69
C LEU A 87 14.44 5.61 -1.20
N ASP A 88 15.62 5.36 -1.78
CA ASP A 88 16.82 6.13 -1.46
C ASP A 88 16.68 7.60 -1.90
N ASP A 89 16.08 7.87 -3.07
CA ASP A 89 15.73 9.22 -3.51
C ASP A 89 14.72 9.90 -2.57
N LEU A 90 13.78 9.12 -2.00
CA LEU A 90 12.86 9.59 -0.96
C LEU A 90 13.53 9.71 0.43
N GLN A 91 14.83 9.40 0.54
CA GLN A 91 15.59 9.36 1.80
C GLN A 91 14.98 8.40 2.85
N VAL A 92 14.42 7.29 2.38
CA VAL A 92 13.85 6.22 3.19
C VAL A 92 14.80 5.04 3.24
N ARG A 93 15.43 4.80 4.39
CA ARG A 93 16.48 3.78 4.52
C ARG A 93 16.01 2.51 5.22
N PHE A 94 16.42 1.37 4.70
CA PHE A 94 16.29 0.11 5.42
C PHE A 94 17.20 0.11 6.66
N SER A 95 16.69 -0.36 7.81
CA SER A 95 17.39 -0.23 9.10
C SER A 95 17.48 -1.53 9.92
N GLY A 96 16.81 -2.62 9.52
CA GLY A 96 16.89 -3.87 10.28
C GLY A 96 15.79 -4.88 9.98
N ILE A 97 15.96 -6.09 10.52
CA ILE A 97 15.01 -7.20 10.38
C ILE A 97 14.32 -7.46 11.73
N LEU A 98 12.99 -7.50 11.71
CA LEU A 98 12.16 -7.91 12.83
C LEU A 98 12.22 -9.43 12.99
N LYS A 99 12.59 -9.88 14.19
CA LYS A 99 12.60 -11.31 14.55
C LYS A 99 11.40 -11.63 15.41
N LEU A 100 10.66 -12.68 15.08
CA LEU A 100 9.62 -13.19 15.97
C LEU A 100 10.23 -13.57 17.32
N LYS A 101 9.51 -13.27 18.40
CA LYS A 101 9.87 -13.76 19.73
C LYS A 101 9.63 -15.27 19.82
N ASP A 102 10.39 -15.92 20.69
CA ASP A 102 10.38 -17.38 20.82
C ASP A 102 9.03 -17.90 21.37
N ASP A 103 8.30 -17.05 22.11
CA ASP A 103 6.98 -17.31 22.68
C ASP A 103 5.82 -16.89 21.77
N ALA A 104 6.07 -16.27 20.61
CA ALA A 104 5.05 -15.67 19.74
C ALA A 104 3.93 -16.65 19.36
N ALA A 105 4.26 -17.91 19.08
CA ALA A 105 3.28 -18.94 18.74
C ALA A 105 2.35 -19.27 19.94
N SER A 106 2.90 -19.34 21.15
CA SER A 106 2.12 -19.60 22.36
C SER A 106 1.21 -18.41 22.72
N THR A 107 1.74 -17.20 22.62
CA THR A 107 0.99 -15.94 22.81
C THR A 107 -0.14 -15.81 21.80
N ALA A 108 0.12 -16.17 20.54
CA ALA A 108 -0.90 -16.17 19.49
C ALA A 108 -2.04 -17.17 19.77
N ALA A 109 -1.72 -18.38 20.22
CA ALA A 109 -2.75 -19.38 20.55
C ALA A 109 -3.67 -18.91 21.68
N LEU A 110 -3.15 -18.16 22.67
CA LEU A 110 -3.98 -17.59 23.73
C LEU A 110 -5.01 -16.57 23.19
N SER A 111 -4.66 -15.86 22.11
CA SER A 111 -5.53 -14.87 21.47
C SER A 111 -6.72 -15.48 20.72
N ASP A 112 -6.73 -16.79 20.46
CA ASP A 112 -7.86 -17.48 19.83
C ASP A 112 -9.15 -17.37 20.66
N THR A 113 -9.01 -17.17 21.96
CA THR A 113 -10.13 -16.96 22.88
C THR A 113 -10.86 -15.62 22.64
N LEU A 114 -10.20 -14.63 22.03
CA LEU A 114 -10.79 -13.33 21.73
C LEU A 114 -11.83 -13.45 20.63
N GLY A 115 -13.04 -12.93 20.87
CA GLY A 115 -14.14 -12.98 19.91
C GLY A 115 -14.57 -14.40 19.52
N ASN A 116 -14.31 -15.41 20.36
CA ASN A 116 -14.66 -16.80 20.07
C ASN A 116 -16.19 -17.04 19.99
N ASP A 117 -16.97 -16.16 20.61
CA ASP A 117 -18.43 -16.12 20.55
C ASP A 117 -18.98 -15.33 19.35
N GLN A 118 -18.10 -14.73 18.54
CA GLN A 118 -18.46 -13.95 17.35
C GLN A 118 -18.42 -14.81 16.08
N LEU A 119 -19.05 -14.31 15.01
CA LEU A 119 -19.11 -15.00 13.71
C LEU A 119 -17.72 -15.40 13.20
N TRP A 120 -16.76 -14.47 13.25
CA TRP A 120 -15.37 -14.70 12.83
C TRP A 120 -14.50 -15.16 14.00
N SER A 121 -14.82 -16.32 14.58
CA SER A 121 -13.94 -17.03 15.52
C SER A 121 -12.67 -17.55 14.83
N ALA A 122 -11.67 -17.99 15.60
CA ALA A 122 -10.47 -18.64 15.06
C ALA A 122 -10.82 -19.89 14.23
N THR A 123 -11.76 -20.70 14.73
CA THR A 123 -12.27 -21.89 14.05
C THR A 123 -13.00 -21.55 12.74
N THR A 124 -13.85 -20.51 12.75
CA THR A 124 -14.53 -20.05 11.54
C THR A 124 -13.53 -19.55 10.50
N LEU A 125 -12.52 -18.77 10.90
CA LEU A 125 -11.48 -18.30 10.00
C LEU A 125 -10.74 -19.48 9.36
N LEU A 126 -10.22 -20.42 10.15
CA LEU A 126 -9.50 -21.58 9.60
C LEU A 126 -10.37 -22.39 8.62
N THR A 127 -11.64 -22.60 8.98
CA THR A 127 -12.59 -23.33 8.13
C THR A 127 -12.83 -22.58 6.82
N HIS A 128 -13.00 -21.26 6.88
CA HIS A 128 -13.17 -20.41 5.71
C HIS A 128 -11.93 -20.43 4.80
N LEU A 129 -10.72 -20.32 5.36
CA LEU A 129 -9.49 -20.37 4.56
C LEU A 129 -9.30 -21.74 3.88
N ARG A 130 -9.64 -22.84 4.56
CA ARG A 130 -9.65 -24.19 3.95
C ARG A 130 -10.71 -24.33 2.86
N PHE A 131 -11.83 -23.63 2.98
CA PHE A 131 -12.83 -23.55 1.91
C PHE A 131 -12.28 -22.77 0.70
N LEU A 132 -11.66 -21.61 0.93
CA LEU A 132 -11.03 -20.81 -0.14
C LEU A 132 -9.92 -21.59 -0.86
N GLU A 133 -9.13 -22.37 -0.13
CA GLU A 133 -8.07 -23.23 -0.66
C GLU A 133 -8.55 -24.13 -1.80
N ASN A 134 -9.78 -24.66 -1.68
CA ASN A 134 -10.33 -25.61 -2.62
C ASN A 134 -11.15 -24.97 -3.74
N LEU A 135 -11.40 -23.66 -3.68
CA LEU A 135 -12.38 -22.99 -4.56
C LEU A 135 -11.86 -21.76 -5.26
N VAL A 136 -10.89 -21.05 -4.68
CA VAL A 136 -10.39 -19.80 -5.21
C VAL A 136 -9.09 -20.05 -5.96
N PRO A 137 -9.04 -19.79 -7.28
CA PRO A 137 -7.81 -19.91 -8.05
C PRO A 137 -6.72 -18.95 -7.55
N ARG A 138 -5.49 -19.45 -7.53
CA ARG A 138 -4.28 -18.73 -7.13
C ARG A 138 -3.68 -17.93 -8.31
N CYS A 139 -4.47 -17.05 -8.93
CA CYS A 139 -4.08 -16.48 -10.24
C CYS A 139 -4.14 -14.96 -10.37
N ASN A 140 -4.67 -14.24 -9.37
CA ASN A 140 -4.72 -12.78 -9.40
C ASN A 140 -4.85 -12.16 -8.00
N GLU A 141 -4.65 -10.85 -7.95
CA GLU A 141 -4.78 -10.03 -6.75
C GLU A 141 -6.20 -10.04 -6.19
N SER A 142 -7.24 -10.01 -7.04
CA SER A 142 -8.65 -10.04 -6.59
C SER A 142 -8.99 -11.31 -5.79
N ALA A 143 -8.46 -12.45 -6.22
CA ALA A 143 -8.60 -13.72 -5.51
C ALA A 143 -7.91 -13.69 -4.14
N THR A 144 -6.72 -13.09 -4.09
CA THR A 144 -5.91 -12.91 -2.89
C THR A 144 -6.63 -12.04 -1.85
N ARG A 145 -7.34 -11.00 -2.29
CA ARG A 145 -8.15 -10.15 -1.40
C ARG A 145 -9.20 -10.91 -0.60
N LEU A 146 -9.72 -12.05 -1.08
CA LEU A 146 -10.67 -12.87 -0.32
C LEU A 146 -10.03 -13.45 0.96
N TRP A 147 -8.76 -13.86 0.88
CA TRP A 147 -8.00 -14.36 2.01
C TRP A 147 -7.70 -13.25 3.01
N ILE A 148 -7.22 -12.12 2.51
CA ILE A 148 -6.88 -10.95 3.32
C ILE A 148 -8.10 -10.41 4.07
N ASN A 149 -9.26 -10.32 3.39
CA ASN A 149 -10.53 -9.92 4.00
C ASN A 149 -10.92 -10.81 5.17
N ALA A 150 -10.77 -12.13 5.04
CA ALA A 150 -11.10 -13.07 6.12
C ALA A 150 -10.27 -12.79 7.39
N PHE A 151 -8.97 -12.49 7.24
CA PHE A 151 -8.12 -12.07 8.36
C PHE A 151 -8.60 -10.76 8.99
N PHE A 152 -8.91 -9.73 8.20
CA PHE A 152 -9.42 -8.47 8.75
C PHE A 152 -10.78 -8.67 9.45
N TYR A 153 -11.67 -9.50 8.92
CA TYR A 153 -12.93 -9.82 9.59
C TYR A 153 -12.71 -10.53 10.92
N ARG A 154 -11.77 -11.49 10.99
CA ARG A 154 -11.32 -12.08 12.26
C ARG A 154 -10.81 -11.01 13.22
N VAL A 155 -9.87 -10.17 12.78
CA VAL A 155 -9.29 -9.12 13.62
C VAL A 155 -10.37 -8.18 14.16
N SER A 156 -11.39 -7.84 13.37
CA SER A 156 -12.50 -6.98 13.81
C SER A 156 -13.23 -7.52 15.06
N THR A 157 -13.24 -8.84 15.26
CA THR A 157 -13.84 -9.51 16.45
C THR A 157 -12.88 -9.60 17.64
N MET A 158 -11.59 -9.35 17.41
CA MET A 158 -10.54 -9.36 18.45
C MET A 158 -10.33 -7.95 19.06
N ILE A 159 -10.94 -6.91 18.47
CA ILE A 159 -10.86 -5.54 18.97
C ILE A 159 -11.70 -5.40 20.26
N PRO A 160 -11.19 -4.68 21.29
CA PRO A 160 -11.94 -4.43 22.53
C PRO A 160 -13.33 -3.81 22.28
N ASN A 161 -14.33 -4.20 23.06
CA ASN A 161 -15.73 -3.83 22.86
C ASN A 161 -16.03 -2.32 22.84
N HIS A 162 -15.19 -1.50 23.48
CA HIS A 162 -15.32 -0.05 23.51
C HIS A 162 -14.80 0.64 22.24
N LEU A 163 -14.12 -0.11 21.35
CA LEU A 163 -13.60 0.35 20.08
C LEU A 163 -14.28 -0.39 18.92
N LYS A 164 -14.15 0.15 17.72
CA LYS A 164 -14.58 -0.49 16.48
C LYS A 164 -13.52 -0.33 15.40
N MET A 165 -13.41 -1.34 14.55
CA MET A 165 -12.56 -1.32 13.37
C MET A 165 -13.35 -0.90 12.14
N ALA A 166 -12.80 0.01 11.35
CA ALA A 166 -13.20 0.29 9.98
C ALA A 166 -12.14 -0.28 9.03
N LEU A 167 -12.58 -0.96 7.97
CA LEU A 167 -11.71 -1.41 6.90
C LEU A 167 -12.05 -0.62 5.63
N SER A 168 -11.12 0.18 5.15
CA SER A 168 -11.22 0.88 3.86
C SER A 168 -10.43 0.10 2.82
N VAL A 169 -11.09 -0.26 1.72
CA VAL A 169 -10.47 -0.97 0.59
C VAL A 169 -10.22 0.04 -0.54
N GLU A 170 -9.07 -0.06 -1.22
CA GLU A 170 -8.66 0.84 -2.30
C GLU A 170 -8.71 2.32 -1.89
N GLN A 171 -8.14 2.64 -0.72
CA GLN A 171 -8.15 4.00 -0.22
C GLN A 171 -7.29 4.90 -1.10
N VAL A 172 -7.91 5.95 -1.64
CA VAL A 172 -7.20 6.96 -2.42
C VAL A 172 -6.29 7.78 -1.53
N VAL A 173 -5.02 7.83 -1.89
CA VAL A 173 -4.02 8.72 -1.29
C VAL A 173 -3.76 9.87 -2.27
N PRO A 174 -4.28 11.08 -1.97
CA PRO A 174 -3.94 12.28 -2.73
C PRO A 174 -2.44 12.52 -2.75
N ALA A 175 -1.95 13.30 -3.72
CA ALA A 175 -0.54 13.65 -3.79
C ALA A 175 -0.04 14.28 -2.46
N VAL A 176 0.94 13.62 -1.85
CA VAL A 176 1.62 14.07 -0.63
C VAL A 176 3.07 14.39 -0.97
N THR A 177 3.60 15.51 -0.48
CA THR A 177 5.01 15.88 -0.65
C THR A 177 5.91 14.89 0.09
N VAL A 178 6.94 14.41 -0.61
CA VAL A 178 7.89 13.40 -0.12
C VAL A 178 8.74 13.92 1.02
N SER A 179 9.14 15.19 0.94
CA SER A 179 9.83 15.91 2.00
C SER A 179 9.50 17.40 1.89
N ASP A 180 9.73 18.14 2.97
CA ASP A 180 9.43 19.58 2.98
C ASP A 180 10.37 20.36 2.05
N ASN A 181 11.50 19.76 1.70
CA ASN A 181 12.52 20.31 0.80
C ASN A 181 12.45 19.73 -0.62
N SER A 182 11.53 18.80 -0.89
CA SER A 182 11.41 18.15 -2.19
C SER A 182 10.12 18.59 -2.88
N PRO A 183 10.19 18.98 -4.17
CA PRO A 183 8.99 19.22 -4.95
C PRO A 183 8.28 17.90 -5.32
N HIS A 184 8.90 16.75 -5.06
CA HIS A 184 8.33 15.46 -5.42
C HIS A 184 7.13 15.12 -4.56
N THR A 185 6.14 14.51 -5.20
CA THR A 185 4.96 14.00 -4.52
C THR A 185 4.76 12.53 -4.82
N VAL A 186 4.11 11.84 -3.89
CA VAL A 186 3.72 10.44 -4.04
C VAL A 186 2.19 10.37 -3.93
N SER A 187 1.57 9.59 -4.81
CA SER A 187 0.11 9.41 -4.85
C SER A 187 -0.26 8.02 -5.38
N GLY A 188 -1.47 7.59 -5.06
CA GLY A 188 -2.03 6.36 -5.62
C GLY A 188 -3.16 5.80 -4.77
N PHE A 189 -3.25 4.48 -4.74
CA PHE A 189 -4.25 3.73 -3.98
C PHE A 189 -3.53 2.80 -3.01
N ILE A 190 -4.11 2.63 -1.83
CA ILE A 190 -3.71 1.62 -0.85
C ILE A 190 -4.75 0.52 -0.87
N ASP A 191 -4.33 -0.73 -1.00
CA ASP A 191 -5.26 -1.85 -1.09
C ASP A 191 -6.14 -1.97 0.15
N PHE A 192 -5.54 -1.90 1.35
CA PHE A 192 -6.31 -1.86 2.59
C PHE A 192 -5.74 -0.88 3.61
N THR A 193 -6.67 -0.18 4.26
CA THR A 193 -6.42 0.57 5.47
C THR A 193 -7.36 0.09 6.57
N ALA A 194 -6.80 -0.37 7.68
CA ALA A 194 -7.57 -0.67 8.88
C ALA A 194 -7.37 0.44 9.91
N ALA A 195 -8.49 0.95 10.45
CA ALA A 195 -8.49 1.97 11.48
C ALA A 195 -9.36 1.54 12.66
N VAL A 196 -8.86 1.71 13.87
CA VAL A 196 -9.60 1.43 15.10
C VAL A 196 -9.86 2.74 15.85
N MET A 197 -11.12 2.94 16.22
CA MET A 197 -11.62 4.20 16.78
C MET A 197 -12.85 4.00 17.66
N ASP A 198 -13.25 5.04 18.38
CA ASP A 198 -14.50 5.07 19.12
C ASP A 198 -15.71 4.90 18.17
N PRO A 199 -16.79 4.21 18.60
CA PRO A 199 -17.98 4.02 17.77
C PRO A 199 -18.57 5.30 17.19
N ALA A 200 -18.53 6.42 17.92
CA ALA A 200 -19.03 7.71 17.44
C ALA A 200 -18.21 8.28 16.26
N LYS A 201 -16.89 8.03 16.24
CA LYS A 201 -16.02 8.43 15.13
C LYS A 201 -16.18 7.52 13.92
N LEU A 202 -16.47 6.23 14.15
CA LEU A 202 -16.68 5.25 13.09
C LEU A 202 -17.77 5.69 12.11
N THR A 203 -18.92 6.17 12.60
CA THR A 203 -20.01 6.63 11.73
C THR A 203 -19.55 7.73 10.77
N ILE A 204 -18.75 8.68 11.27
CA ILE A 204 -18.20 9.78 10.46
C ILE A 204 -17.20 9.25 9.44
N PHE A 205 -16.35 8.29 9.83
CA PHE A 205 -15.37 7.68 8.95
C PHE A 205 -16.03 6.88 7.82
N LEU A 206 -17.10 6.12 8.11
CA LEU A 206 -17.81 5.33 7.10
C LEU A 206 -18.50 6.22 6.05
N GLU A 207 -18.98 7.41 6.44
CA GLU A 207 -19.51 8.38 5.48
C GLU A 207 -18.41 9.06 4.67
N ARG A 208 -17.23 9.28 5.28
CA ARG A 208 -16.10 10.01 4.70
C ARG A 208 -14.79 9.35 5.13
N PRO A 209 -14.27 8.36 4.37
CA PRO A 209 -13.09 7.57 4.72
C PRO A 209 -11.80 8.37 4.48
N VAL A 210 -11.69 9.49 5.18
CA VAL A 210 -10.56 10.41 5.14
C VAL A 210 -9.78 10.24 6.42
N LEU A 211 -8.54 9.75 6.29
CA LEU A 211 -7.62 9.68 7.42
C LEU A 211 -7.34 11.08 7.96
N ARG A 212 -7.59 11.27 9.25
CA ARG A 212 -7.37 12.49 10.00
C ARG A 212 -6.19 12.33 10.95
N PRO A 213 -5.52 13.42 11.35
CA PRO A 213 -4.42 13.35 12.31
C PRO A 213 -4.79 12.74 13.66
N ASP A 214 -6.05 12.90 14.08
CA ASP A 214 -6.62 12.38 15.31
C ASP A 214 -7.15 10.94 15.19
N ASP A 215 -7.10 10.35 14.00
CA ASP A 215 -7.43 8.94 13.84
C ASP A 215 -6.38 8.11 14.57
N THR A 216 -6.86 7.22 15.43
CA THR A 216 -6.06 6.64 16.51
C THR A 216 -5.06 5.61 16.02
N MET A 217 -5.35 4.92 14.93
CA MET A 217 -4.63 3.73 14.47
C MET A 217 -4.77 3.58 12.95
N LEU A 218 -3.66 3.44 12.22
CA LEU A 218 -3.62 3.26 10.77
C LEU A 218 -2.65 2.13 10.43
N PHE A 219 -3.23 1.05 9.89
CA PHE A 219 -2.50 -0.10 9.38
C PHE A 219 -2.68 -0.16 7.86
N VAL A 220 -1.57 -0.20 7.13
CA VAL A 220 -1.53 -0.26 5.65
C VAL A 220 -1.20 -1.68 5.22
N SER A 221 -2.03 -2.26 4.35
CA SER A 221 -1.74 -3.55 3.72
C SER A 221 -1.72 -3.42 2.21
N GLU A 222 -0.66 -3.95 1.62
CA GLU A 222 -0.51 -4.10 0.18
C GLU A 222 -0.76 -5.56 -0.21
N ALA A 223 -1.68 -5.78 -1.15
CA ALA A 223 -2.05 -7.09 -1.65
C ALA A 223 -1.30 -7.41 -2.93
N LYS A 224 -0.79 -8.64 -3.05
CA LYS A 224 -0.11 -9.09 -4.25
C LYS A 224 -0.61 -10.46 -4.69
N ASP A 225 -0.43 -10.71 -5.98
CA ASP A 225 -0.60 -12.02 -6.57
C ASP A 225 0.45 -12.99 -6.01
N VAL A 226 0.02 -14.19 -5.64
CA VAL A 226 0.84 -15.32 -5.13
C VAL A 226 2.02 -15.73 -6.02
N THR A 227 1.97 -15.41 -7.31
CA THR A 227 3.07 -15.66 -8.26
C THR A 227 4.20 -14.63 -8.15
N LYS A 228 3.97 -13.53 -7.44
CA LYS A 228 4.94 -12.45 -7.27
C LYS A 228 5.73 -12.63 -5.98
N ASP A 229 7.01 -12.31 -6.07
CA ASP A 229 7.87 -12.24 -4.90
C ASP A 229 7.49 -11.02 -4.05
N LEU A 230 6.88 -11.27 -2.88
CA LEU A 230 6.46 -10.22 -1.94
C LEU A 230 7.61 -9.27 -1.56
N GLN A 231 8.86 -9.74 -1.54
CA GLN A 231 10.02 -8.91 -1.19
C GLN A 231 10.21 -7.75 -2.18
N LYS A 232 9.85 -7.95 -3.45
CA LYS A 232 9.93 -6.91 -4.50
C LYS A 232 8.87 -5.82 -4.33
N HIS A 233 7.89 -6.04 -3.47
CA HIS A 233 6.78 -5.11 -3.21
C HIS A 233 6.92 -4.34 -1.89
N VAL A 234 7.95 -4.64 -1.09
CA VAL A 234 8.27 -3.87 0.11
C VAL A 234 8.51 -2.38 -0.22
N PRO A 235 9.24 -1.99 -1.28
CA PRO A 235 9.43 -0.58 -1.60
C PRO A 235 8.13 0.18 -1.85
N GLN A 236 7.20 -0.45 -2.55
CA GLN A 236 5.87 0.10 -2.81
C GLN A 236 5.12 0.34 -1.49
N ALA A 237 4.97 -0.70 -0.65
CA ALA A 237 4.24 -0.58 0.61
C ALA A 237 4.88 0.43 1.57
N VAL A 238 6.22 0.52 1.62
CA VAL A 238 6.93 1.53 2.41
C VAL A 238 6.60 2.95 1.92
N SER A 239 6.51 3.16 0.60
CA SER A 239 6.14 4.47 0.05
C SER A 239 4.68 4.86 0.31
N GLU A 240 3.78 3.88 0.32
CA GLU A 240 2.38 4.05 0.71
C GLU A 240 2.27 4.41 2.19
N MET A 241 2.97 3.67 3.06
CA MET A 241 3.09 3.96 4.49
C MET A 241 3.64 5.37 4.71
N LEU A 242 4.62 5.83 3.94
CA LEU A 242 5.18 7.19 4.02
C LEU A 242 4.13 8.26 3.71
N ALA A 243 3.41 8.10 2.60
CA ALA A 243 2.37 9.04 2.21
C ALA A 243 1.24 9.10 3.26
N CYS A 244 0.85 7.94 3.78
CA CYS A 244 -0.12 7.80 4.86
C CYS A 244 0.35 8.45 6.17
N ALA A 245 1.57 8.15 6.60
CA ALA A 245 2.19 8.70 7.80
C ALA A 245 2.21 10.22 7.76
N ARG A 246 2.66 10.81 6.65
CA ARG A 246 2.71 12.26 6.45
C ARG A 246 1.30 12.88 6.46
N ARG A 247 0.36 12.30 5.72
CA ARG A 247 -1.03 12.78 5.67
C ARG A 247 -1.69 12.77 7.04
N ALA A 248 -1.50 11.69 7.79
CA ALA A 248 -2.06 11.51 9.13
C ALA A 248 -1.17 12.12 10.24
N LYS A 249 -0.05 12.78 9.89
CA LYS A 249 0.93 13.35 10.82
C LYS A 249 1.38 12.35 11.90
N LYS A 250 1.62 11.10 11.50
CA LYS A 250 2.08 10.02 12.36
C LYS A 250 3.57 9.80 12.18
N LYS A 251 4.30 9.74 13.29
CA LYS A 251 5.75 9.49 13.28
C LYS A 251 6.07 8.02 12.98
N ILE A 252 5.25 7.11 13.48
CA ILE A 252 5.40 5.68 13.28
C ILE A 252 4.14 5.16 12.60
N VAL A 253 4.30 4.30 11.60
CA VAL A 253 3.21 3.56 10.96
C VAL A 253 3.63 2.11 10.83
N ARG A 254 2.72 1.19 11.18
CA ARG A 254 2.86 -0.24 10.96
C ARG A 254 2.06 -0.66 9.73
N GLY A 255 2.56 -1.65 9.00
CA GLY A 255 1.92 -2.15 7.81
C GLY A 255 2.38 -3.56 7.45
N VAL A 256 1.87 -4.06 6.32
CA VAL A 256 2.16 -5.40 5.85
C VAL A 256 2.12 -5.50 4.33
N VAL A 257 2.94 -6.39 3.79
CA VAL A 257 2.85 -6.85 2.39
C VAL A 257 2.42 -8.30 2.43
N THR A 258 1.37 -8.66 1.70
CA THR A 258 0.81 -10.00 1.77
C THR A 258 0.15 -10.46 0.48
N ASP A 259 0.15 -11.79 0.27
CA ASP A 259 -0.72 -12.47 -0.69
C ASP A 259 -1.84 -13.28 0.02
N GLY A 260 -2.13 -12.95 1.28
CA GLY A 260 -3.06 -13.68 2.14
C GLY A 260 -2.49 -14.97 2.74
N ARG A 261 -1.40 -15.53 2.21
CA ARG A 261 -0.74 -16.74 2.72
C ARG A 261 0.59 -16.46 3.37
N GLU A 262 1.37 -15.61 2.73
CA GLU A 262 2.64 -15.09 3.21
C GLU A 262 2.46 -13.64 3.63
N TRP A 263 3.12 -13.25 4.73
CA TRP A 263 3.00 -11.93 5.33
C TRP A 263 4.41 -11.39 5.67
N ILE A 264 4.70 -10.17 5.23
CA ILE A 264 5.91 -9.41 5.59
C ILE A 264 5.48 -8.17 6.35
N TYR A 265 5.77 -8.14 7.63
CA TYR A 265 5.41 -7.04 8.52
C TYR A 265 6.43 -5.91 8.43
N LEU A 266 5.95 -4.67 8.42
CA LEU A 266 6.74 -3.46 8.20
C LEU A 266 6.49 -2.42 9.30
N ILE A 267 7.55 -1.75 9.75
CA ILE A 267 7.44 -0.55 10.59
C ILE A 267 8.21 0.57 9.90
N LEU A 268 7.50 1.66 9.59
CA LEU A 268 8.09 2.90 9.10
C LEU A 268 8.18 3.92 10.23
N THR A 269 9.32 4.56 10.38
CA THR A 269 9.55 5.64 11.33
C THR A 269 10.03 6.88 10.59
N LEU A 270 9.28 7.98 10.67
CA LEU A 270 9.69 9.30 10.19
C LEU A 270 10.63 9.94 11.20
N ARG A 271 11.69 10.61 10.72
CA ARG A 271 12.53 11.46 11.54
C ARG A 271 11.99 12.89 11.57
N ASP A 272 12.27 13.59 12.65
CA ASP A 272 11.76 14.95 12.84
C ASP A 272 12.56 15.94 11.96
N GLY A 273 11.86 16.79 11.21
CA GLY A 273 12.40 18.03 10.63
C GLY A 273 13.23 17.92 9.35
N ASP A 274 13.72 16.75 8.94
CA ASP A 274 14.50 16.59 7.70
C ASP A 274 13.75 15.85 6.58
N GLY A 275 12.59 15.27 6.89
CA GLY A 275 11.77 14.52 5.97
C GLY A 275 12.31 13.13 5.63
N THR A 276 13.35 12.67 6.31
CA THR A 276 13.90 11.31 6.17
C THR A 276 13.04 10.28 6.91
N ALA A 277 13.17 9.02 6.50
CA ALA A 277 12.54 7.92 7.21
C ALA A 277 13.43 6.68 7.26
N THR A 278 13.13 5.80 8.20
CA THR A 278 13.72 4.46 8.26
C THR A 278 12.63 3.41 8.35
N TYR A 279 12.87 2.24 7.79
CA TYR A 279 11.97 1.11 7.96
C TYR A 279 12.70 -0.17 8.38
N VAL A 280 11.99 -1.02 9.10
CA VAL A 280 12.37 -2.40 9.43
C VAL A 280 11.30 -3.35 8.90
N ARG A 281 11.68 -4.60 8.63
CA ARG A 281 10.74 -5.62 8.13
C ARG A 281 10.95 -6.98 8.76
N SER A 282 9.92 -7.82 8.85
CA SER A 282 10.09 -9.23 9.22
C SER A 282 10.59 -10.08 8.05
N ASP A 283 11.04 -11.29 8.36
CA ASP A 283 11.03 -12.39 7.38
C ASP A 283 9.59 -12.75 6.96
N LYS A 284 9.45 -13.52 5.90
CA LYS A 284 8.13 -14.01 5.44
C LYS A 284 7.56 -14.98 6.47
N ILE A 285 6.32 -14.73 6.91
CA ILE A 285 5.57 -15.64 7.78
C ILE A 285 4.47 -16.29 6.95
N ASN A 286 4.41 -17.62 6.95
CA ASN A 286 3.44 -18.40 6.19
C ASN A 286 2.33 -18.92 7.13
N ILE A 287 1.07 -18.92 6.67
CA ILE A 287 -0.07 -19.46 7.42
C ILE A 287 -0.09 -21.01 7.47
N GLY A 288 0.65 -21.66 6.57
CA GLY A 288 0.82 -23.10 6.48
C GLY A 288 1.80 -23.64 7.53
N GLY A 289 1.64 -24.92 7.85
CA GLY A 289 2.55 -25.63 8.75
C GLY A 289 3.79 -26.10 7.97
N GLY A 290 4.98 -25.66 8.37
CA GLY A 290 6.22 -26.10 7.74
C GLY A 290 6.41 -27.61 7.85
N GLY A 291 6.35 -28.33 6.72
CA GLY A 291 6.66 -29.76 6.67
C GLY A 291 5.91 -30.53 5.58
N GLY A 292 6.56 -30.73 4.42
CA GLY A 292 6.17 -31.73 3.41
C GLY A 292 5.38 -31.23 2.20
N PHE A 293 5.11 -32.13 1.25
CA PHE A 293 4.38 -31.86 0.01
C PHE A 293 2.91 -31.38 0.20
N THR A 294 2.41 -31.38 1.44
CA THR A 294 1.09 -30.86 1.86
C THR A 294 1.19 -29.57 2.71
N ALA A 295 2.38 -28.95 2.79
CA ALA A 295 2.67 -27.76 3.62
C ALA A 295 1.95 -26.47 3.17
N ASP A 296 1.14 -26.53 2.11
CA ASP A 296 0.44 -25.39 1.54
C ASP A 296 -0.93 -25.10 2.16
N HIS A 297 -1.43 -25.98 3.04
CA HIS A 297 -2.73 -25.78 3.67
C HIS A 297 -2.64 -24.88 4.91
N PRO A 298 -3.62 -23.98 5.13
CA PRO A 298 -3.70 -23.18 6.34
C PRO A 298 -3.67 -24.06 7.59
N SER A 299 -2.73 -23.76 8.49
CA SER A 299 -2.60 -24.41 9.79
C SER A 299 -3.25 -23.55 10.87
N GLN A 300 -3.74 -24.17 11.95
CA GLN A 300 -4.27 -23.41 13.10
C GLN A 300 -3.20 -22.45 13.63
N ALA A 301 -1.99 -22.96 13.90
CA ALA A 301 -0.91 -22.17 14.47
C ALA A 301 -0.54 -20.95 13.61
N GLY A 302 -0.40 -21.11 12.29
CA GLY A 302 -0.10 -20.00 11.39
C GLY A 302 -1.24 -18.98 11.30
N VAL A 303 -2.49 -19.45 11.21
CA VAL A 303 -3.68 -18.58 11.18
C VAL A 303 -3.83 -17.80 12.47
N SER A 304 -3.63 -18.43 13.63
CA SER A 304 -3.65 -17.78 14.94
C SER A 304 -2.53 -16.74 15.05
N LEU A 305 -1.31 -17.09 14.62
CA LEU A 305 -0.15 -16.18 14.64
C LEU A 305 -0.41 -14.90 13.84
N ILE A 306 -0.81 -15.03 12.58
CA ILE A 306 -1.10 -13.86 11.73
C ILE A 306 -2.24 -13.03 12.32
N SER A 307 -3.33 -13.66 12.77
CA SER A 307 -4.47 -12.95 13.36
C SER A 307 -4.08 -12.17 14.62
N ALA A 308 -3.27 -12.78 15.49
CA ALA A 308 -2.79 -12.17 16.72
C ALA A 308 -1.88 -10.96 16.45
N ILE A 309 -0.91 -11.11 15.53
CA ILE A 309 -0.02 -10.02 15.15
C ILE A 309 -0.83 -8.87 14.56
N LEU A 310 -1.75 -9.15 13.61
CA LEU A 310 -2.58 -8.10 12.99
C LEU A 310 -3.43 -7.36 14.01
N ALA A 311 -4.11 -8.07 14.92
CA ALA A 311 -4.93 -7.46 15.95
C ALA A 311 -4.10 -6.55 16.87
N HIS A 312 -2.94 -7.02 17.33
CA HIS A 312 -2.02 -6.21 18.14
C HIS A 312 -1.49 -5.00 17.33
N TRP A 313 -0.99 -5.23 16.12
CA TRP A 313 -0.37 -4.19 15.32
C TRP A 313 -1.35 -3.10 14.87
N ILE A 314 -2.61 -3.45 14.62
CA ILE A 314 -3.65 -2.45 14.37
C ILE A 314 -3.85 -1.59 15.63
N LEU A 315 -3.97 -2.21 16.81
CA LEU A 315 -4.13 -1.50 18.09
C LEU A 315 -2.92 -0.63 18.49
N HIS A 316 -1.73 -1.00 18.02
CA HIS A 316 -0.46 -0.35 18.39
C HIS A 316 0.24 0.29 17.17
N SER A 317 -0.51 0.60 16.11
CA SER A 317 0.01 0.98 14.78
C SER A 317 0.87 2.25 14.72
N HIS A 318 0.83 3.09 15.75
CA HIS A 318 1.66 4.31 15.86
C HIS A 318 2.61 4.31 17.05
N GLN A 319 2.74 3.17 17.72
CA GLN A 319 3.60 3.03 18.88
C GLN A 319 4.93 2.40 18.45
N PRO A 320 6.05 2.77 19.10
CA PRO A 320 7.30 2.04 19.00
C PRO A 320 7.10 0.54 19.31
N LEU A 321 8.06 -0.29 18.92
CA LEU A 321 8.07 -1.68 19.38
C LEU A 321 8.13 -1.72 20.90
N ASP A 322 7.27 -2.54 21.49
CA ASP A 322 7.28 -2.85 22.92
C ASP A 322 7.95 -4.21 23.13
N GLU A 323 9.12 -4.21 23.78
CA GLU A 323 9.86 -5.44 24.08
C GLU A 323 9.08 -6.42 24.96
N THR A 324 8.04 -5.95 25.66
CA THR A 324 7.22 -6.80 26.55
C THR A 324 5.98 -7.35 25.86
N THR A 325 5.23 -6.53 25.13
CA THR A 325 3.92 -6.92 24.59
C THR A 325 3.89 -7.22 23.09
N ASP A 326 4.89 -6.78 22.32
CA ASP A 326 4.92 -7.00 20.87
C ASP A 326 5.29 -8.45 20.51
N PHE A 327 5.01 -8.87 19.28
CA PHE A 327 5.36 -10.19 18.78
C PHE A 327 6.79 -10.26 18.22
N PHE A 328 7.42 -9.10 18.01
CA PHE A 328 8.74 -8.99 17.40
C PHE A 328 9.77 -8.35 18.35
N LYS A 329 11.04 -8.68 18.11
CA LYS A 329 12.23 -8.01 18.64
C LYS A 329 13.10 -7.51 17.47
N SER A 330 13.73 -6.35 17.65
CA SER A 330 14.66 -5.74 16.68
C SER A 330 16.03 -6.42 16.67
#